data_AF-A0A5D0ST65-F1
#
_entry.id   AF-A0A5D0ST65-F1
#
_cell.length_a   1.000
_cell.length_b   1.000
_cell.length_c   1.000
_cell.angle_alpha   90.00
_cell.angle_beta   90.00
_cell.angle_gamma   90.00
#
_symmetry.space_group_name_H-M   'P 1'
#
loop_
_entity.id
_entity.type
_entity.pdbx_description
1 polymer ?
#
loop_
_entity_poly.entity_id
_entity_poly.type
_entity_poly.pdbx_seq_one_letter_code
_entity_poly.pdbx_strand_id
1 'polypeptide(L)'
;MESSRFLNSKGGVKVKKLVLSELPVYRAAPPNERDNLVLVDRVTGAENMSVGIGIYSKGQASEFHTHENEEEVMIYLKGKGVMKTSDGKVVEISKGDVTYVPKNESHKLTNTGDEDFVFLFIYSPMGPEKNIRTWDIVRELKYSFEDLG
;
A
#
# COMPACT_ATOMS: atom_id res chain seq x y z
N MET A 1 -1.34 -17.81 20.30
CA MET A 1 -0.85 -18.73 19.24
C MET A 1 0.40 -18.12 18.66
N GLU A 2 1.43 -18.94 18.50
CA GLU A 2 2.84 -18.51 18.42
C GLU A 2 3.13 -17.53 17.28
N SER A 3 3.74 -16.40 17.64
CA SER A 3 4.41 -15.47 16.75
C SER A 3 5.48 -16.19 15.93
N SER A 4 5.50 -15.92 14.63
CA SER A 4 6.46 -16.40 13.64
C SER A 4 7.90 -16.47 14.19
N ARG A 5 8.36 -17.70 14.46
CA ARG A 5 9.74 -17.97 14.85
C ARG A 5 10.64 -17.85 13.62
N PHE A 6 11.50 -16.84 13.64
CA PHE A 6 12.59 -16.68 12.68
C PHE A 6 13.65 -17.74 12.93
N LEU A 7 13.70 -18.78 12.12
CA LEU A 7 14.78 -19.77 12.13
C LEU A 7 15.73 -19.49 10.97
N ASN A 8 16.86 -18.89 11.28
CA ASN A 8 17.99 -18.79 10.36
C ASN A 8 18.76 -20.13 10.41
N SER A 9 18.37 -21.09 9.57
CA SER A 9 19.11 -22.34 9.40
C SER A 9 19.94 -22.29 8.11
N LYS A 10 21.24 -22.58 8.24
CA LYS A 10 22.12 -22.82 7.10
C LYS A 10 21.52 -23.96 6.27
N GLY A 11 20.98 -23.64 5.10
CA GLY A 11 20.28 -24.56 4.19
C GLY A 11 18.77 -24.34 4.05
N GLY A 12 18.19 -23.31 4.68
CA GLY A 12 16.76 -23.02 4.63
C GLY A 12 16.23 -22.46 3.30
N VAL A 13 14.93 -22.65 3.07
CA VAL A 13 14.19 -22.10 1.92
C VAL A 13 14.28 -20.57 1.92
N LYS A 14 14.85 -19.98 0.85
CA LYS A 14 14.96 -18.51 0.69
C LYS A 14 13.61 -17.80 0.48
N VAL A 15 12.57 -18.57 0.12
CA VAL A 15 11.24 -18.06 -0.17
C VAL A 15 10.48 -17.79 1.13
N LYS A 16 9.90 -16.60 1.24
CA LYS A 16 9.05 -16.21 2.37
C LYS A 16 7.58 -16.27 1.96
N LYS A 17 6.79 -17.02 2.72
CA LYS A 17 5.32 -17.02 2.62
C LYS A 17 4.77 -16.03 3.64
N LEU A 18 3.85 -15.17 3.21
CA LEU A 18 3.10 -14.27 4.08
C LEU A 18 1.63 -14.67 4.07
N VAL A 19 0.94 -14.42 5.17
CA VAL A 19 -0.51 -14.60 5.31
C VAL A 19 -1.10 -13.24 5.58
N LEU A 20 -1.99 -12.77 4.71
CA LEU A 20 -2.48 -11.38 4.74
C LEU A 20 -3.16 -11.04 6.08
N SER A 21 -3.95 -11.97 6.63
CA SER A 21 -4.66 -11.81 7.89
C SER A 21 -3.76 -11.82 9.14
N GLU A 22 -2.46 -12.08 8.97
CA GLU A 22 -1.45 -12.00 10.04
C GLU A 22 -0.62 -10.70 9.96
N LEU A 23 -0.79 -9.91 8.90
CA LEU A 23 -0.07 -8.65 8.74
C LEU A 23 -0.78 -7.51 9.49
N PRO A 24 -0.03 -6.58 10.10
CA PRO A 24 -0.61 -5.42 10.74
C PRO A 24 -1.23 -4.46 9.70
N VAL A 25 -2.36 -3.88 10.07
CA VAL A 25 -2.97 -2.74 9.39
C VAL A 25 -2.44 -1.46 10.03
N TYR A 26 -1.91 -0.55 9.22
CA TYR A 26 -1.37 0.73 9.62
C TYR A 26 -2.32 1.84 9.20
N ARG A 27 -2.74 2.70 10.15
CA ARG A 27 -3.69 3.79 9.91
C ARG A 27 -3.02 5.15 10.01
N ALA A 28 -3.09 5.92 8.93
CA ALA A 28 -2.63 7.30 8.93
C ALA A 28 -3.48 8.16 9.88
N ALA A 29 -2.86 9.14 10.52
CA ALA A 29 -3.55 10.08 11.39
C ALA A 29 -4.45 11.05 10.59
N PRO A 30 -5.47 11.66 11.24
CA PRO A 30 -6.25 12.74 10.64
C PRO A 30 -5.36 13.90 10.13
N PRO A 31 -5.77 14.61 9.06
CA PRO A 31 -7.05 14.51 8.35
C PRO A 31 -7.08 13.48 7.22
N ASN A 32 -5.95 12.87 6.85
CA ASN A 32 -5.84 11.95 5.72
C ASN A 32 -5.89 10.49 6.20
N GLU A 33 -6.85 10.20 7.09
CA GLU A 33 -7.05 8.86 7.62
C GLU A 33 -7.29 7.87 6.48
N ARG A 34 -6.51 6.79 6.48
CA ARG A 34 -6.53 5.70 5.50
C ARG A 34 -5.71 4.53 6.03
N ASP A 35 -6.02 3.33 5.55
CA ASP A 35 -5.37 2.11 6.01
C ASP A 35 -4.42 1.56 4.96
N ASN A 36 -3.23 1.15 5.39
CA ASN A 36 -2.26 0.46 4.56
C ASN A 36 -1.77 -0.82 5.21
N LEU A 37 -1.44 -1.82 4.39
CA LEU A 37 -0.62 -2.97 4.78
C LEU A 37 0.72 -2.89 4.06
N VAL A 38 1.81 -3.21 4.76
CA VAL A 38 3.14 -3.38 4.14
C VAL A 38 3.40 -4.88 4.01
N LEU A 39 3.38 -5.40 2.78
CA LEU A 39 3.54 -6.83 2.50
C LEU A 39 5.03 -7.19 2.39
N VAL A 40 5.74 -6.53 1.48
CA VAL A 40 7.14 -6.79 1.18
C VAL A 40 7.92 -5.49 1.32
N ASP A 41 9.03 -5.53 2.04
CA ASP A 41 10.00 -4.44 2.12
C ASP A 41 11.34 -4.97 2.67
N ARG A 42 12.20 -4.07 3.15
CA ARG A 42 13.46 -4.42 3.80
C ARG A 42 13.32 -5.35 5.00
N VAL A 43 12.26 -5.22 5.80
CA VAL A 43 12.01 -6.11 6.96
C VAL A 43 11.71 -7.52 6.47
N THR A 44 10.96 -7.63 5.37
CA THR A 44 10.76 -8.89 4.67
C THR A 44 12.01 -9.38 3.92
N GLY A 45 13.10 -8.61 3.89
CA GLY A 45 14.37 -8.98 3.26
C GLY A 45 14.47 -8.65 1.77
N ALA A 46 13.56 -7.83 1.24
CA ALA A 46 13.70 -7.32 -0.13
C ALA A 46 14.82 -6.26 -0.21
N GLU A 47 15.42 -6.14 -1.39
CA GLU A 47 16.50 -5.17 -1.65
C GLU A 47 16.09 -4.09 -2.67
N ASN A 48 15.22 -4.42 -3.62
CA ASN A 48 14.91 -3.56 -4.77
C ASN A 48 13.49 -3.02 -4.81
N MET A 49 12.56 -3.58 -4.05
CA MET A 49 11.16 -3.13 -4.11
C MET A 49 10.46 -3.30 -2.77
N SER A 50 9.43 -2.50 -2.57
CA SER A 50 8.42 -2.72 -1.56
C SER A 50 7.05 -2.85 -2.20
N VAL A 51 6.18 -3.61 -1.53
CA VAL A 51 4.81 -3.89 -1.96
C VAL A 51 3.90 -3.72 -0.77
N GLY A 52 2.80 -3.01 -0.96
CA GLY A 52 1.76 -2.86 0.04
C GLY A 52 0.37 -2.78 -0.57
N ILE A 53 -0.63 -2.69 0.30
CA ILE A 53 -2.04 -2.50 -0.07
C ILE A 53 -2.52 -1.21 0.58
N GLY A 54 -3.14 -0.33 -0.19
CA GLY A 54 -3.89 0.81 0.31
C GLY A 54 -5.39 0.52 0.31
N ILE A 55 -6.09 0.93 1.38
CA ILE A 55 -7.52 0.72 1.60
C ILE A 55 -8.12 2.04 2.06
N TYR A 56 -8.82 2.71 1.14
CA TYR A 56 -9.39 4.03 1.39
C TYR A 56 -10.90 3.88 1.45
N SER A 57 -11.52 4.14 2.60
CA SER A 57 -12.98 4.21 2.73
C SER A 57 -13.54 5.43 2.00
N LYS A 58 -14.87 5.52 1.89
CA LYS A 58 -15.57 6.59 1.17
C LYS A 58 -15.04 7.98 1.55
N GLY A 59 -14.58 8.73 0.54
CA GLY A 59 -14.07 10.09 0.69
C GLY A 59 -12.67 10.22 1.29
N GLN A 60 -12.04 9.12 1.74
CA GLN A 60 -10.65 9.14 2.18
C GLN A 60 -9.70 9.38 1.02
N ALA A 61 -8.56 9.99 1.35
CA ALA A 61 -7.58 10.42 0.38
C ALA A 61 -6.18 10.41 0.99
N SER A 62 -5.16 10.30 0.13
CA SER A 62 -3.81 10.67 0.51
C SER A 62 -3.65 12.19 0.54
N GLU A 63 -2.60 12.66 1.18
CA GLU A 63 -1.97 13.92 0.83
C GLU A 63 -1.42 13.88 -0.60
N PHE A 64 -1.20 15.08 -1.17
CA PHE A 64 -0.25 15.18 -2.28
C PHE A 64 1.14 14.81 -1.76
N HIS A 65 1.79 13.92 -2.48
CA HIS A 65 3.14 13.49 -2.16
C HIS A 65 3.91 13.19 -3.44
N THR A 66 5.21 13.05 -3.29
CA THR A 66 6.17 12.80 -4.37
C THR A 66 7.26 11.90 -3.84
N HIS A 67 7.83 11.08 -4.71
CA HIS A 67 8.98 10.24 -4.41
C HIS A 67 10.13 10.64 -5.33
N GLU A 68 11.26 11.04 -4.75
CA GLU A 68 12.41 11.56 -5.52
C GLU A 68 13.22 10.43 -6.14
N ASN A 69 13.26 9.26 -5.48
CA ASN A 69 14.13 8.16 -5.87
C ASN A 69 13.35 7.00 -6.49
N GLU A 70 12.07 6.88 -6.16
CA GLU A 70 11.23 5.73 -6.44
C GLU A 70 10.23 5.99 -7.56
N GLU A 71 10.08 5.03 -8.45
CA GLU A 71 8.91 4.92 -9.32
C GLU A 71 7.84 4.11 -8.58
N GLU A 72 6.58 4.36 -8.92
CA GLU A 72 5.44 3.68 -8.30
C GLU A 72 4.51 3.05 -9.35
N VAL A 73 4.15 1.79 -9.11
CA VAL A 73 3.05 1.14 -9.84
C VAL A 73 1.92 0.88 -8.86
N MET A 74 0.70 1.23 -9.27
CA MET A 74 -0.51 0.90 -8.53
C MET A 74 -1.47 0.09 -9.37
N ILE A 75 -2.01 -0.99 -8.79
CA ILE A 75 -2.96 -1.91 -9.42
C ILE A 75 -4.25 -1.87 -8.61
N TYR A 76 -5.35 -1.46 -9.24
CA TYR A 76 -6.61 -1.21 -8.54
C TYR A 76 -7.47 -2.48 -8.49
N LEU A 77 -7.81 -2.92 -7.27
CA LEU A 77 -8.45 -4.20 -7.00
C LEU A 77 -9.95 -4.08 -6.75
N LYS A 78 -10.40 -2.96 -6.18
CA LYS A 78 -11.81 -2.72 -5.81
C LYS A 78 -12.14 -1.23 -5.78
N GLY A 79 -13.41 -0.91 -6.02
CA GLY A 79 -13.93 0.45 -5.95
C GLY A 79 -13.47 1.34 -7.11
N LYS A 80 -13.66 2.65 -6.92
CA LYS A 80 -13.31 3.70 -7.88
C LYS A 80 -12.79 4.95 -7.17
N GLY A 81 -11.93 5.68 -7.85
CA GLY A 81 -11.31 6.88 -7.32
C GLY A 81 -10.83 7.80 -8.42
N VAL A 82 -10.04 8.79 -8.01
CA VAL A 82 -9.29 9.66 -8.92
C VAL A 82 -7.86 9.81 -8.43
N MET A 83 -6.93 9.87 -9.37
CA MET A 83 -5.57 10.38 -9.16
C MET A 83 -5.49 11.82 -9.67
N LYS A 84 -5.06 12.74 -8.82
CA LYS A 84 -4.77 14.13 -9.22
C LYS A 84 -3.27 14.33 -9.27
N THR A 85 -2.78 14.96 -10.32
CA THR A 85 -1.37 15.38 -10.48
C THR A 85 -1.19 16.86 -10.17
N SER A 86 0.03 17.29 -9.88
CA SER A 86 0.33 18.70 -9.54
C SER A 86 0.03 19.69 -10.67
N ASP A 87 0.06 19.24 -11.93
CA ASP A 87 -0.32 20.04 -13.10
C ASP A 87 -1.85 20.19 -13.27
N GLY A 88 -2.63 19.65 -12.32
CA GLY A 88 -4.08 19.78 -12.27
C GLY A 88 -4.84 18.73 -13.07
N LYS A 89 -4.16 17.78 -13.74
CA LYS A 89 -4.86 16.68 -14.40
C LYS A 89 -5.53 15.77 -13.36
N VAL A 90 -6.66 15.21 -13.77
CA VAL A 90 -7.44 14.25 -12.99
C VAL A 90 -7.60 13.00 -13.85
N VAL A 91 -7.14 11.87 -13.33
CA VAL A 91 -7.24 10.56 -13.96
C VAL A 91 -8.24 9.74 -13.17
N GLU A 92 -9.33 9.32 -13.81
CA GLU A 92 -10.28 8.39 -13.22
C GLU A 92 -9.66 6.99 -13.19
N ILE A 93 -9.87 6.28 -12.09
CA ILE A 93 -9.27 4.98 -11.81
C ILE A 93 -10.30 4.07 -11.14
N SER A 94 -10.31 2.81 -11.53
CA SER A 94 -11.28 1.81 -11.08
C SER A 94 -10.67 0.42 -11.09
N LYS A 95 -11.40 -0.56 -10.52
CA LYS A 95 -10.98 -1.96 -10.52
C LYS A 95 -10.54 -2.43 -11.92
N GLY A 96 -9.32 -2.99 -11.98
CA GLY A 96 -8.71 -3.49 -13.21
C GLY A 96 -7.75 -2.51 -13.89
N ASP A 97 -7.80 -1.23 -13.52
CA ASP A 97 -6.85 -0.23 -14.02
C ASP A 97 -5.46 -0.40 -13.38
N VAL A 98 -4.46 0.18 -14.04
CA VAL A 98 -3.08 0.26 -13.54
C VAL A 98 -2.55 1.66 -13.82
N THR A 99 -1.92 2.28 -12.82
CA THR A 99 -1.18 3.54 -13.00
C THR A 99 0.29 3.33 -12.75
N TYR A 100 1.10 4.00 -13.56
CA TYR A 100 2.54 4.14 -13.36
C TYR A 100 2.85 5.61 -13.09
N VAL A 101 3.57 5.87 -12.01
CA VAL A 101 4.00 7.20 -11.62
C VAL A 101 5.53 7.24 -11.64
N PRO A 102 6.14 8.02 -12.55
CA PRO A 102 7.58 8.17 -12.58
C PRO A 102 8.06 9.02 -11.40
N LYS A 103 9.37 8.96 -11.15
CA LYS A 103 10.02 9.76 -10.10
C LYS A 103 9.70 11.23 -10.24
N ASN A 104 9.61 11.92 -9.11
CA ASN A 104 9.34 13.35 -9.00
C ASN A 104 7.94 13.80 -9.49
N GLU A 105 7.05 12.87 -9.88
CA GLU A 105 5.67 13.22 -10.19
C GLU A 105 4.80 13.24 -8.94
N SER A 106 4.33 14.45 -8.61
CA SER A 106 3.46 14.65 -7.45
C SER A 106 2.04 14.20 -7.76
N HIS A 107 1.48 13.40 -6.87
CA HIS A 107 0.16 12.82 -7.06
C HIS A 107 -0.62 12.68 -5.75
N LYS A 108 -1.94 12.57 -5.88
CA LYS A 108 -2.88 12.36 -4.79
C LYS A 108 -3.98 11.40 -5.23
N LEU A 109 -4.23 10.38 -4.42
CA LEU A 109 -5.36 9.46 -4.60
C LEU A 109 -6.55 9.89 -3.74
N THR A 110 -7.76 9.73 -4.25
CA THR A 110 -9.00 9.98 -3.52
C THR A 110 -10.05 8.95 -3.90
N ASN A 111 -10.67 8.31 -2.90
CA ASN A 111 -11.83 7.48 -3.14
C ASN A 111 -13.06 8.36 -3.44
N THR A 112 -13.65 8.19 -4.61
CA THR A 112 -14.84 8.93 -5.07
C THR A 112 -16.10 8.06 -5.11
N GLY A 113 -15.98 6.78 -4.75
CA GLY A 113 -17.09 5.84 -4.66
C GLY A 113 -17.74 5.77 -3.28
N ASP A 114 -18.67 4.83 -3.14
CA ASP A 114 -19.42 4.55 -1.91
C ASP A 114 -18.94 3.29 -1.18
N GLU A 115 -17.99 2.57 -1.77
CA GLU A 115 -17.34 1.37 -1.22
C GLU A 115 -15.86 1.64 -0.96
N ASP A 116 -15.15 0.69 -0.35
CA ASP A 116 -13.71 0.79 -0.18
C ASP A 116 -12.99 0.78 -1.53
N PHE A 117 -12.03 1.71 -1.66
CA PHE A 117 -11.13 1.79 -2.79
C PHE A 117 -9.81 1.11 -2.41
N VAL A 118 -9.53 -0.02 -3.07
CA VAL A 118 -8.42 -0.92 -2.70
C VAL A 118 -7.45 -1.03 -3.86
N PHE A 119 -6.15 -0.90 -3.57
CA PHE A 119 -5.11 -1.01 -4.57
C PHE A 119 -3.82 -1.59 -3.98
N LEU A 120 -3.07 -2.31 -4.81
CA LEU A 120 -1.66 -2.59 -4.53
C LEU A 120 -0.84 -1.36 -4.89
N PHE A 121 0.17 -1.04 -4.08
CA PHE A 121 1.22 -0.10 -4.44
C PHE A 121 2.58 -0.81 -4.41
N ILE A 122 3.42 -0.51 -5.39
CA ILE A 122 4.75 -1.07 -5.55
C ILE A 122 5.73 0.07 -5.76
N TYR A 123 6.73 0.20 -4.88
CA TYR A 123 7.82 1.16 -5.02
C TYR A 123 9.09 0.47 -5.51
N SER A 124 9.80 1.10 -6.46
CA SER A 124 11.12 0.67 -6.89
C SER A 124 12.07 1.87 -7.12
N PRO A 125 13.21 1.97 -6.41
CA PRO A 125 13.58 1.16 -5.25
C PRO A 125 12.57 1.29 -4.10
N MET A 126 12.71 0.51 -3.02
CA MET A 126 11.91 0.71 -1.82
C MET A 126 12.34 1.97 -1.04
N GLY A 127 11.46 2.52 -0.22
CA GLY A 127 11.77 3.67 0.63
C GLY A 127 10.53 4.27 1.30
N PRO A 128 9.50 4.70 0.54
CA PRO A 128 8.36 5.41 1.07
C PRO A 128 7.57 4.63 2.14
N GLU A 129 7.54 3.29 2.04
CA GLU A 129 6.81 2.43 2.98
C GLU A 129 7.33 2.53 4.43
N LYS A 130 8.55 3.03 4.64
CA LYS A 130 9.09 3.26 5.98
C LYS A 130 8.23 4.23 6.78
N ASN A 131 7.64 5.23 6.11
CA ASN A 131 6.73 6.18 6.75
C ASN A 131 5.45 5.47 7.24
N ILE A 132 4.90 4.55 6.44
CA ILE A 132 3.71 3.76 6.81
C ILE A 132 3.97 2.95 8.08
N ARG A 133 5.18 2.42 8.26
CA ARG A 133 5.55 1.67 9.48
C ARG A 133 5.55 2.51 10.76
N THR A 134 5.48 3.83 10.66
CA THR A 134 5.40 4.74 11.82
C THR A 134 3.96 5.06 12.24
N TRP A 135 2.99 4.66 11.44
CA TRP A 135 1.57 4.92 11.70
C TRP A 135 1.01 4.00 12.79
N ASP A 136 -0.17 4.36 13.29
CA ASP A 136 -0.86 3.59 14.32
C ASP A 136 -1.28 2.22 13.81
N ILE A 137 -1.12 1.19 14.64
CA ILE A 137 -1.53 -0.18 14.29
C ILE A 137 -2.96 -0.42 14.77
N VAL A 138 -3.85 -0.75 13.83
CA VAL A 138 -5.24 -1.14 14.12
C VAL A 138 -5.29 -2.65 14.33
N ARG A 139 -5.38 -3.09 15.58
CA ARG A 139 -5.17 -4.51 15.95
C ARG A 139 -6.38 -5.40 15.66
N GLU A 140 -7.55 -4.79 15.56
CA GLU A 140 -8.83 -5.47 15.37
C GLU A 140 -9.08 -5.82 13.91
N LEU A 141 -8.45 -5.08 12.99
CA LEU A 141 -8.62 -5.27 11.54
C LEU A 141 -7.67 -6.32 11.01
N LYS A 142 -8.24 -7.22 10.21
CA LYS A 142 -7.54 -8.26 9.46
C LYS A 142 -8.22 -8.41 8.11
N TYR A 143 -7.42 -8.54 7.06
CA TYR A 143 -7.93 -8.66 5.70
C TYR A 143 -7.53 -10.00 5.07
N SER A 144 -8.44 -10.52 4.24
CA SER A 144 -8.23 -11.59 3.27
C SER A 144 -8.29 -11.02 1.84
N PHE A 145 -7.94 -11.82 0.83
CA PHE A 145 -8.10 -11.35 -0.56
C PHE A 145 -9.57 -11.29 -0.98
N GLU A 146 -10.43 -12.09 -0.35
CA GLU A 146 -11.88 -12.05 -0.54
C GLU A 146 -12.48 -10.72 -0.06
N ASP A 147 -11.92 -10.11 1.00
CA ASP A 147 -12.37 -8.80 1.50
C ASP A 147 -11.98 -7.65 0.54
N LEU A 148 -10.84 -7.82 -0.13
CA LEU A 148 -10.14 -6.79 -0.90
C LEU A 148 -10.40 -6.83 -2.41
N GLY A 149 -11.09 -7.86 -2.90
CA GLY A 149 -11.39 -8.11 -4.32
C GLY A 149 -12.83 -7.84 -4.73
#